data_AF-A0A438GE82-F1
#
_entry.id   AF-A0A438GE82-F1
#
_cell.length_a   1.000
_cell.length_b   1.000
_cell.length_c   1.000
_cell.angle_alpha   90.00
_cell.angle_beta   90.00
_cell.angle_gamma   90.00
#
_symmetry.space_group_name_H-M   'P 1'
#
loop_
_entity.id
_entity.type
_entity.pdbx_description
1 polymer ?
#
loop_
_entity_poly.entity_id
_entity_poly.type
_entity_poly.pdbx_seq_one_letter_code
_entity_poly.pdbx_strand_id
1 'polypeptide(L)'
;MEEISYANVMGCIMYAMVCTRPNIAYAVSVVSQFMANLGKAHWHALKWILWYLKGSLSIGLSYQCGAKMRDAITGFVDSDNAGSIDTRKSLSGYIFTIFGGLVSWKASLQKVVALSMIEAKFIAVIEVVKEALCL
;
A
#
# COMPACT_ATOMS: atom_id res chain seq x y z
N MET A 1 -10.70 30.58 6.15
CA MET A 1 -9.91 29.60 5.38
C MET A 1 -10.34 28.26 5.93
N GLU A 2 -11.17 27.51 5.20
CA GLU A 2 -11.63 26.20 5.67
C GLU A 2 -10.41 25.36 6.03
N GLU A 3 -10.28 24.97 7.30
CA GLU A 3 -9.22 24.04 7.70
C GLU A 3 -9.49 22.73 6.96
N ILE A 4 -8.70 22.46 5.93
CA ILE A 4 -8.81 21.23 5.17
C ILE A 4 -8.60 20.08 6.17
N SER A 5 -9.66 19.29 6.38
CA SER A 5 -9.60 18.14 7.26
C SER A 5 -8.52 17.18 6.78
N TYR A 6 -7.69 16.70 7.69
CA TYR A 6 -6.67 15.69 7.42
C TYR A 6 -7.25 14.45 6.73
N ALA A 7 -8.46 14.04 7.14
CA ALA A 7 -9.17 12.91 6.54
C ALA A 7 -9.46 13.14 5.04
N ASN A 8 -9.77 14.38 4.64
CA ASN A 8 -10.01 14.72 3.24
C ASN A 8 -8.72 14.57 2.41
N VAL A 9 -7.61 15.12 2.91
CA VAL A 9 -6.30 14.99 2.23
C VAL A 9 -5.88 13.53 2.15
N MET A 10 -6.06 12.78 3.24
CA MET A 10 -5.79 11.34 3.27
C MET A 10 -6.62 10.58 2.25
N GLY A 11 -7.92 10.88 2.13
CA GLY A 11 -8.79 10.27 1.12
C GLY A 11 -8.28 10.50 -0.31
N CYS A 12 -7.86 11.72 -0.64
CA CYS A 12 -7.27 12.04 -1.95
C CYS A 12 -5.98 11.25 -2.22
N ILE A 13 -5.09 11.15 -1.22
CA ILE A 13 -3.84 10.40 -1.36
C ILE A 13 -4.09 8.89 -1.45
N MET A 14 -5.07 8.37 -0.70
CA MET A 14 -5.48 6.97 -0.77
C MET A 14 -6.03 6.63 -2.15
N TYR A 15 -6.78 7.54 -2.78
CA TYR A 15 -7.22 7.36 -4.16
C TYR A 15 -6.02 7.27 -5.13
N ALA A 16 -5.06 8.20 -5.03
CA ALA A 16 -3.87 8.17 -5.85
C ALA A 16 -3.06 6.86 -5.66
N MET A 17 -2.94 6.39 -4.42
CA MET A 17 -2.30 5.13 -4.05
C MET A 17 -2.95 3.93 -4.74
N VAL A 18 -4.27 3.80 -4.68
CA VAL A 18 -5.00 2.65 -5.23
C VAL A 18 -5.01 2.67 -6.75
N CYS A 19 -5.14 3.84 -7.38
CA CYS A 19 -5.36 3.92 -8.82
C CYS A 19 -4.07 4.05 -9.65
N THR A 20 -3.02 4.69 -9.12
CA THR A 20 -1.89 5.14 -9.97
C THR A 20 -0.51 4.96 -9.35
N ARG A 21 -0.41 4.92 -8.01
CA ARG A 21 0.85 5.03 -7.27
C ARG A 21 1.02 3.90 -6.24
N PRO A 22 1.42 2.69 -6.66
CA PRO A 22 1.72 1.59 -5.73
C PRO A 22 2.85 1.91 -4.75
N ASN A 23 3.80 2.74 -5.18
CA ASN A 23 4.99 3.12 -4.42
C ASN A 23 4.71 3.87 -3.12
N ILE A 24 3.57 4.56 -3.01
CA ILE A 24 3.20 5.26 -1.77
C ILE A 24 2.38 4.39 -0.81
N ALA A 25 2.02 3.16 -1.19
CA ALA A 25 1.08 2.33 -0.44
C ALA A 25 1.53 2.08 1.01
N TYR A 26 2.82 1.78 1.20
CA TYR A 26 3.40 1.63 2.54
C TYR A 26 3.24 2.91 3.38
N ALA A 27 3.72 4.05 2.87
CA ALA A 27 3.71 5.31 3.62
C ALA A 27 2.28 5.74 3.98
N VAL A 28 1.33 5.57 3.06
CA VAL A 28 -0.09 5.87 3.30
C VAL A 28 -0.70 4.91 4.32
N SER A 29 -0.34 3.62 4.29
CA SER A 29 -0.82 2.64 5.28
C SER A 29 -0.34 2.94 6.71
N VAL A 30 0.82 3.59 6.87
CA VAL A 30 1.32 4.05 8.18
C VAL A 30 0.59 5.31 8.61
N VAL A 31 0.52 6.32 7.74
CA VAL A 31 -0.04 7.64 8.05
C VAL A 31 -1.57 7.59 8.27
N SER A 32 -2.27 6.66 7.63
CA SER A 32 -3.71 6.43 7.81
C SER A 32 -4.11 5.90 9.18
N GLN A 33 -3.17 5.35 9.96
CA GLN A 33 -3.45 4.88 11.32
C GLN A 33 -3.79 6.03 12.28
N PHE A 34 -3.35 7.25 11.94
CA PHE A 34 -3.45 8.43 12.80
C PHE A 34 -4.56 9.40 12.36
N MET A 35 -5.61 8.92 11.70
CA MET A 35 -6.73 9.76 11.24
C MET A 35 -7.43 10.52 12.40
N ALA A 36 -7.44 9.94 13.60
CA ALA A 36 -8.10 10.53 14.77
C ALA A 36 -7.21 11.49 15.59
N ASN A 37 -5.88 11.38 15.51
CA ASN A 37 -4.94 12.16 16.33
C ASN A 37 -3.91 12.89 15.46
N LEU A 38 -4.16 14.18 15.25
CA LEU A 38 -3.51 15.06 14.26
C LEU A 38 -2.19 15.67 14.74
N GLY A 39 -1.33 14.88 15.37
CA GLY A 39 -0.01 15.35 15.83
C GLY A 39 0.78 16.05 14.70
N LYS A 40 1.54 17.10 15.03
CA LYS A 40 2.33 17.89 14.04
C LYS A 40 3.25 17.00 13.18
N ALA A 41 3.75 15.90 13.72
CA ALA A 41 4.58 14.94 13.01
C ALA A 41 3.83 14.25 11.84
N HIS A 42 2.58 13.83 12.04
CA HIS A 42 1.77 13.19 11.00
C HIS A 42 1.44 14.15 9.86
N TRP A 43 1.17 15.42 10.19
CA TRP A 43 1.00 16.49 9.19
C TRP A 43 2.28 16.73 8.36
N HIS A 44 3.46 16.65 8.98
CA HIS A 44 4.71 16.72 8.22
C HIS A 44 4.86 15.51 7.30
N ALA A 45 4.65 14.29 7.79
CA ALA A 45 4.70 13.09 6.96
C ALA A 45 3.75 13.18 5.75
N LEU A 46 2.54 13.69 5.96
CA LEU A 46 1.56 13.92 4.89
C LEU A 46 2.09 14.90 3.83
N LYS A 47 2.68 16.03 4.26
CA LYS A 47 3.30 17.00 3.35
C LYS A 47 4.46 16.38 2.56
N TRP A 48 5.26 15.54 3.19
CA TRP A 48 6.35 14.82 2.52
C TRP A 48 5.81 13.89 1.42
N ILE A 49 4.72 13.15 1.67
CA ILE A 49 4.07 12.33 0.64
C ILE A 49 3.58 13.20 -0.53
N LEU A 50 2.98 14.35 -0.25
CA LEU A 50 2.52 15.28 -1.29
C LEU A 50 3.67 15.88 -2.10
N TRP A 51 4.79 16.25 -1.47
CA TRP A 51 5.98 16.71 -2.16
C TRP A 51 6.60 15.61 -3.03
N TYR A 52 6.63 14.38 -2.53
CA TYR A 52 7.07 13.23 -3.30
C TYR A 52 6.20 13.01 -4.54
N LEU A 53 4.87 13.08 -4.39
CA LEU A 53 3.93 13.00 -5.52
C LEU A 53 4.14 14.14 -6.53
N LYS A 54 4.37 15.36 -6.05
CA LYS A 54 4.66 16.52 -6.90
C LYS A 54 5.97 16.35 -7.68
N GLY A 55 7.00 15.78 -7.05
CA GLY A 55 8.29 15.53 -7.70
C GLY A 55 8.27 14.36 -8.70
N SER A 56 7.31 13.45 -8.57
CA SER A 56 7.21 12.23 -9.38
C SER A 56 6.05 12.24 -10.38
N LEU A 57 5.48 13.42 -10.69
CA LEU A 57 4.33 13.56 -11.60
C LEU A 57 4.59 12.94 -12.99
N SER A 58 5.84 12.97 -13.47
CA SER A 58 6.25 12.43 -14.78
C SER A 58 6.42 10.91 -14.81
N ILE A 59 6.53 10.25 -13.65
CA ILE A 59 6.64 8.80 -13.55
C ILE A 59 5.22 8.23 -13.67
N GLY A 60 5.00 7.01 -14.14
CA GLY A 60 3.66 6.44 -14.28
C GLY A 60 3.68 4.96 -14.58
N LEU A 61 2.52 4.30 -14.48
CA LEU A 61 2.38 2.92 -14.95
C LEU A 61 2.28 2.94 -16.48
N SER A 62 3.19 2.25 -17.14
CA SER A 62 3.20 2.09 -18.59
C SER A 62 2.90 0.63 -18.92
N TYR A 63 1.74 0.38 -19.52
CA TYR A 63 1.36 -0.93 -20.02
C TYR A 63 1.86 -1.06 -21.45
N GLN A 64 2.77 -2.00 -21.70
CA GLN A 64 3.25 -2.29 -23.05
C GLN A 64 2.62 -3.59 -23.54
N CYS A 65 2.02 -3.54 -24.72
CA CYS A 65 1.56 -4.74 -25.43
C CYS A 65 2.74 -5.26 -26.25
N GLY A 66 3.32 -6.41 -25.90
CA GLY A 66 4.31 -7.07 -26.76
C GLY A 66 5.52 -7.72 -26.08
N ALA A 67 5.64 -7.70 -24.75
CA ALA A 67 6.66 -8.51 -24.10
C ALA A 67 6.27 -10.00 -24.25
N LYS A 68 7.19 -10.82 -24.78
CA LYS A 68 7.11 -12.29 -24.75
C LYS A 68 7.12 -12.73 -23.28
N MET A 69 5.97 -12.67 -22.61
CA MET A 69 5.90 -12.83 -21.16
C MET A 69 5.26 -14.17 -20.81
N ARG A 70 5.96 -14.89 -19.94
CA ARG A 70 5.91 -16.34 -19.80
C ARG A 70 4.77 -16.86 -18.92
N ASP A 71 4.16 -15.99 -18.11
CA ASP A 71 3.09 -16.34 -17.18
C ASP A 71 1.90 -15.39 -17.30
N ALA A 72 0.68 -15.94 -17.28
CA ALA A 72 -0.55 -15.17 -17.39
C ALA A 72 -0.75 -14.23 -16.18
N ILE A 73 -0.41 -14.69 -14.97
CA ILE A 73 -0.56 -13.96 -13.72
C ILE A 73 0.63 -14.27 -12.82
N THR A 74 1.24 -13.25 -12.23
CA THR A 74 2.30 -13.39 -11.21
C THR A 74 1.95 -12.53 -10.00
N GLY A 75 1.97 -13.12 -8.81
CA GLY A 75 1.73 -12.44 -7.55
C GLY A 75 2.97 -12.47 -6.66
N PHE A 76 3.34 -11.32 -6.10
CA PHE A 76 4.37 -11.17 -5.09
C PHE A 76 3.72 -10.78 -3.78
N VAL A 77 4.19 -11.37 -2.68
CA VAL A 77 3.69 -11.14 -1.34
C VAL A 77 4.85 -10.92 -0.40
N ASP A 78 4.71 -9.94 0.49
CA ASP A 78 5.64 -9.72 1.58
C ASP A 78 4.87 -9.29 2.85
N SER A 79 5.48 -9.57 4.00
CA SER A 79 4.95 -9.14 5.29
C SER A 79 6.08 -8.82 6.25
N ASP A 80 5.99 -7.69 6.92
CA ASP A 80 6.86 -7.40 8.04
C ASP A 80 6.44 -8.18 9.31
N ASN A 81 7.31 -8.26 10.30
CA ASN A 81 7.00 -8.85 11.60
C ASN A 81 7.00 -7.76 12.67
N ALA A 82 5.84 -7.53 13.30
CA ALA A 82 5.66 -6.55 14.37
C ALA A 82 6.15 -5.12 14.02
N GLY A 83 5.97 -4.69 12.76
CA GLY A 83 6.44 -3.39 12.27
C GLY A 83 5.79 -2.18 12.95
N SER A 84 4.57 -2.31 13.46
CA SER A 84 3.91 -1.27 14.27
C SER A 84 4.34 -1.36 15.74
N ILE A 85 5.03 -0.33 16.25
CA ILE A 85 5.45 -0.26 17.66
C ILE A 85 4.23 -0.23 18.60
N ASP A 86 3.17 0.48 18.21
CA ASP A 86 2.00 0.72 19.05
C ASP A 86 1.05 -0.48 19.07
N THR A 87 0.82 -1.13 17.92
CA THR A 87 -0.16 -2.23 17.83
C THR A 87 0.46 -3.61 17.76
N ARG A 88 1.78 -3.71 17.54
CA ARG A 88 2.52 -4.96 17.24
C ARG A 88 1.97 -5.74 16.05
N LYS A 89 1.08 -5.14 15.26
CA LYS A 89 0.53 -5.73 14.04
C LYS A 89 1.57 -5.66 12.94
N SER A 90 1.63 -6.75 12.17
CA SER A 90 2.40 -6.83 10.95
C SER A 90 1.73 -6.05 9.82
N LEU A 91 2.52 -5.42 8.96
CA LEU A 91 2.10 -4.90 7.67
C LEU A 91 2.28 -5.98 6.62
N SER A 92 1.25 -6.21 5.82
CA SER A 92 1.29 -7.09 4.66
C SER A 92 1.12 -6.29 3.39
N GLY A 93 1.90 -6.65 2.38
CA GLY A 93 1.85 -6.04 1.06
C GLY A 93 1.83 -7.11 -0.02
N TYR A 94 1.14 -6.80 -1.11
CA TYR A 94 1.18 -7.63 -2.30
C TYR A 94 1.14 -6.81 -3.57
N ILE A 95 1.64 -7.42 -4.63
CA ILE A 95 1.69 -6.88 -5.98
C ILE A 95 1.34 -8.00 -6.96
N PHE A 96 0.34 -7.76 -7.81
CA PHE A 96 -0.05 -8.64 -8.91
C PHE A 96 0.26 -8.01 -10.25
N THR A 97 0.94 -8.78 -11.09
CA THR A 97 1.21 -8.42 -12.48
C THR A 97 0.54 -9.41 -13.43
N ILE A 98 -0.15 -8.90 -14.44
CA ILE A 98 -0.77 -9.68 -15.53
C ILE A 98 -0.05 -9.30 -16.82
N PHE A 99 0.53 -10.28 -17.52
CA PHE A 99 1.38 -10.05 -18.70
C PHE A 99 2.48 -8.98 -18.49
N GLY A 100 3.00 -8.87 -17.27
CA GLY A 100 4.00 -7.86 -16.87
C GLY A 100 3.46 -6.48 -16.57
N GLY A 101 2.17 -6.23 -16.80
CA GLY A 101 1.51 -5.02 -16.34
C GLY A 101 1.11 -5.16 -14.88
N LEU A 102 1.38 -4.15 -14.05
CA LEU A 102 0.92 -4.11 -12.67
C LEU A 102 -0.61 -3.86 -12.62
N VAL A 103 -1.39 -4.76 -12.03
CA VAL A 103 -2.87 -4.69 -12.05
C VAL A 103 -3.48 -4.47 -10.67
N SER A 104 -3.04 -5.22 -9.65
CA SER A 104 -3.56 -5.08 -8.28
C SER A 104 -2.41 -4.99 -7.30
N TRP A 105 -2.54 -4.14 -6.29
CA TRP A 105 -1.56 -4.02 -5.22
C TRP A 105 -2.23 -3.50 -3.96
N LYS A 106 -1.60 -3.79 -2.83
CA LYS A 106 -2.07 -3.32 -1.52
C LYS A 106 -0.92 -3.31 -0.53
N ALA A 107 -0.97 -2.38 0.42
CA ALA A 107 -0.21 -2.45 1.66
C ALA A 107 -1.17 -2.12 2.81
N SER A 108 -1.33 -3.03 3.76
CA SER A 108 -2.28 -2.88 4.86
C SER A 108 -1.74 -3.57 6.11
N LEU A 109 -2.10 -3.01 7.28
CA LEU A 109 -1.91 -3.73 8.54
C LEU A 109 -2.78 -4.98 8.56
N GLN A 110 -2.23 -6.06 9.10
CA GLN A 110 -2.96 -7.27 9.40
C GLN A 110 -4.02 -6.99 10.47
N LYS A 111 -5.17 -7.66 10.35
CA LYS A 111 -6.25 -7.52 11.33
C LYS A 111 -5.86 -8.14 12.69
N VAL A 112 -5.08 -9.21 12.65
CA VAL A 112 -4.62 -10.01 13.79
C VAL A 112 -3.15 -9.72 14.09
N VAL A 113 -2.75 -9.80 15.35
CA VAL A 113 -1.34 -9.75 15.76
C VAL A 113 -0.74 -11.14 15.58
N ALA A 114 0.24 -11.28 14.69
CA ALA A 114 0.96 -12.52 14.50
C ALA A 114 1.92 -12.78 15.68
N LEU A 115 1.99 -14.02 16.14
CA LEU A 115 2.89 -14.46 17.20
C LEU A 115 4.26 -14.90 16.66
N SER A 116 4.37 -15.10 15.35
CA SER A 116 5.61 -15.46 14.67
C SER A 116 5.71 -14.85 13.27
N MET A 117 6.94 -14.76 12.74
CA MET A 117 7.17 -14.32 11.36
C MET A 117 6.49 -15.23 10.33
N ILE A 118 6.42 -16.54 10.61
CA ILE A 118 5.79 -17.52 9.72
C ILE A 118 4.28 -17.28 9.67
N GLU A 119 3.66 -17.05 10.82
CA GLU A 119 2.24 -16.74 10.92
C GLU A 119 1.90 -15.44 10.17
N ALA A 120 2.71 -14.38 10.35
CA ALA A 120 2.54 -13.14 9.60
C ALA A 120 2.58 -13.38 8.09
N LYS A 121 3.57 -14.15 7.61
CA LYS A 121 3.68 -14.52 6.18
C LYS A 121 2.48 -15.33 5.71
N PHE A 122 2.01 -16.28 6.51
CA PHE A 122 0.88 -17.12 6.16
C PHE A 122 -0.42 -16.33 6.03
N ILE A 123 -0.67 -15.37 6.93
CA ILE A 123 -1.81 -14.45 6.85
C ILE A 123 -1.73 -13.63 5.56
N ALA A 124 -0.56 -13.09 5.22
CA ALA A 124 -0.35 -12.33 3.99
C ALA A 124 -0.62 -13.18 2.74
N VAL A 125 -0.11 -14.41 2.70
CA VAL A 125 -0.35 -15.36 1.59
C VAL A 125 -1.84 -15.67 1.43
N ILE A 126 -2.58 -15.89 2.52
CA ILE A 126 -4.03 -16.12 2.44
C ILE A 126 -4.75 -14.93 1.81
N GLU A 127 -4.37 -13.70 2.18
CA GLU A 127 -4.97 -12.49 1.59
C GLU A 127 -4.68 -12.40 0.08
N VAL A 128 -3.46 -12.73 -0.33
CA VAL A 128 -3.06 -12.79 -1.74
C VAL A 128 -3.81 -13.86 -2.51
N VAL A 129 -3.99 -15.06 -1.95
CA VAL A 129 -4.75 -16.12 -2.62
C VAL A 129 -6.22 -15.71 -2.82
N LYS A 130 -6.82 -15.01 -1.84
CA LYS A 130 -8.19 -14.49 -1.98
C LYS A 130 -8.30 -13.48 -3.11
N GLU A 131 -7.32 -12.58 -3.22
CA GLU A 131 -7.26 -11.62 -4.32
C GLU A 131 -7.05 -12.33 -5.66
N ALA A 132 -6.14 -13.30 -5.73
CA ALA A 132 -5.85 -14.08 -6.93
C ALA A 132 -7.05 -14.87 -7.45
N LEU A 133 -7.95 -15.32 -6.55
CA LEU A 133 -9.21 -15.97 -6.93
C LEU A 133 -10.24 -14.99 -7.50
N CYS A 134 -10.12 -13.70 -7.19
CA CYS A 134 -11.05 -12.66 -7.63
C CYS A 134 -10.58 -11.92 -8.90
N LEU A 135 -9.30 -12.07 -9.26
CA LEU A 135 -8.68 -11.56 -10.48
C LEU A 135 -9.02 -12.45 -11.69
#